data_AF-A0A970GBE0-F1
#
_entry.id   AF-A0A970GBE0-F1
#
_cell.length_a   1.000
_cell.length_b   1.000
_cell.length_c   1.000
_cell.angle_alpha   90.00
_cell.angle_beta   90.00
_cell.angle_gamma   90.00
#
_symmetry.space_group_name_H-M   'P 1'
#
loop_
_entity.id
_entity.type
_entity.pdbx_description
1 polymer ?
#
loop_
_entity_poly.entity_id
_entity_poly.type
_entity_poly.pdbx_seq_one_letter_code
_entity_poly.pdbx_strand_id
1 'polypeptide(L)' 'MNKYCFPERIPVLMGILNVTEDSFSDGAQFLDRELAIKHTEVMIAEGAEIIDIGAESTRPGSLPVPAEI' A
#
# COMPACT_ATOMS: atom_id res chain seq x y z
N MET A 1 19.91 6.72 -17.34
CA MET A 1 19.39 5.55 -16.61
C MET A 1 17.90 5.75 -16.42
N ASN A 2 17.08 4.77 -16.79
CA ASN A 2 15.63 4.84 -16.55
C ASN A 2 15.41 4.80 -15.03
N LYS A 3 14.62 5.72 -14.47
CA LYS A 3 14.43 5.86 -13.00
C LYS A 3 13.75 4.65 -12.34
N TYR A 4 13.32 3.68 -13.13
CA TYR A 4 12.53 2.51 -12.71
C TYR A 4 13.24 1.17 -12.97
N CYS A 5 14.57 1.18 -13.02
CA CYS A 5 15.34 -0.05 -13.21
C CYS A 5 15.76 -0.60 -11.84
N PHE A 6 15.17 -1.72 -11.43
CA PHE A 6 15.59 -2.42 -10.21
C PHE A 6 16.93 -3.14 -10.44
N PRO A 7 17.79 -3.23 -9.42
CA PRO A 7 19.01 -4.03 -9.47
C PRO A 7 18.68 -5.53 -9.58
N GLU A 8 19.24 -6.23 -10.57
CA GLU A 8 18.94 -7.67 -10.82
C GLU A 8 19.34 -8.62 -9.67
N ARG A 9 20.23 -8.20 -8.76
CA ARG A 9 20.80 -9.06 -7.71
C ARG A 9 20.74 -8.47 -6.30
N ILE A 10 19.97 -7.39 -6.12
CA ILE A 10 19.81 -6.77 -4.81
C ILE A 10 18.32 -6.86 -4.45
N PRO A 11 17.95 -7.40 -3.28
CA PRO A 11 16.58 -7.38 -2.83
C PRO A 11 16.08 -5.93 -2.73
N VAL A 12 14.85 -5.71 -3.18
CA VAL A 12 14.17 -4.42 -3.08
C VAL A 12 13.07 -4.52 -2.02
N LEU A 13 12.84 -3.44 -1.29
CA LEU A 13 11.78 -3.39 -0.29
C LEU A 13 10.47 -2.94 -0.93
N MET A 14 9.41 -3.72 -0.65
CA MET A 14 8.03 -3.42 -1.03
C MET A 14 7.24 -3.06 0.23
N GLY A 15 6.75 -1.82 0.30
CA GLY A 15 5.80 -1.38 1.31
C GLY A 15 4.37 -1.77 0.91
N ILE A 16 3.58 -2.28 1.84
CA ILE A 16 2.18 -2.68 1.60
C ILE A 16 1.26 -1.60 2.15
N LEU A 17 0.53 -0.91 1.26
CA LEU A 17 -0.46 0.10 1.60
C LEU A 17 -1.87 -0.44 1.34
N ASN A 18 -2.52 -0.93 2.39
CA ASN A 18 -3.91 -1.37 2.32
C ASN A 18 -4.84 -0.17 2.53
N VAL A 19 -5.69 0.12 1.55
CA VAL A 19 -6.67 1.21 1.53
C VAL A 19 -8.07 0.58 1.54
N THR A 20 -8.41 -0.09 2.65
CA THR A 20 -9.69 -0.80 2.79
C THR A 20 -10.51 -0.22 3.95
N GLU A 21 -11.84 -0.19 3.84
CA GLU A 21 -12.72 0.30 4.92
C GLU A 21 -12.62 -0.53 6.20
N ASP A 22 -12.19 -1.79 6.07
CA ASP A 22 -12.07 -2.81 7.11
C ASP A 22 -10.63 -3.00 7.62
N SER A 23 -9.70 -2.06 7.34
CA SER A 23 -8.33 -2.14 7.82
C SER A 23 -8.24 -1.87 9.34
N PHE A 24 -8.29 -2.98 10.08
CA PHE A 24 -8.12 -3.12 11.52
C PHE A 24 -6.72 -2.63 11.98
N SER A 25 -6.60 -1.34 12.33
CA SER A 25 -5.73 -0.84 13.41
C SER A 25 -6.12 0.57 13.86
N ASP A 26 -6.66 1.42 12.98
CA ASP A 26 -6.88 2.85 13.31
C ASP A 26 -8.27 3.40 12.93
N GLY A 27 -9.24 2.55 12.59
CA GLY A 27 -10.65 2.97 12.41
C GLY A 27 -10.89 3.81 11.15
N ALA A 28 -10.73 3.19 9.97
CA ALA A 28 -10.97 3.82 8.67
C ALA A 28 -10.07 5.02 8.33
N GLN A 29 -9.01 5.25 9.11
CA GLN A 29 -8.08 6.37 8.93
C GLN A 29 -7.36 6.38 7.56
N PHE A 30 -7.24 5.23 6.86
CA PHE A 30 -6.63 5.16 5.53
C PHE A 30 -7.60 5.41 4.36
N LEU A 31 -8.90 5.62 4.62
CA LEU A 31 -9.79 6.21 3.60
C LEU A 31 -9.48 7.68 3.35
N ASP A 32 -8.75 8.32 4.28
CA ASP A 32 -8.19 9.63 4.04
C ASP A 32 -6.97 9.51 3.10
N ARG A 33 -7.17 10.00 1.87
CA ARG A 33 -6.13 10.12 0.86
C ARG A 33 -4.86 10.77 1.41
N GLU A 34 -4.98 11.77 2.28
CA GLU A 34 -3.84 12.48 2.84
C GLU A 34 -3.04 11.58 3.79
N LEU A 35 -3.71 10.73 4.57
CA LEU A 35 -3.02 9.77 5.42
C LEU A 35 -2.35 8.66 4.62
N ALA A 36 -2.99 8.16 3.56
CA ALA A 36 -2.40 7.19 2.65
C ALA A 36 -1.11 7.73 1.99
N ILE A 37 -1.13 8.99 1.56
CA ILE A 37 0.04 9.70 1.04
C ILE A 37 1.12 9.80 2.11
N LYS A 38 0.79 10.29 3.31
CA LYS A 38 1.75 10.45 4.40
C LYS A 38 2.39 9.13 4.81
N HIS A 39 1.60 8.05 4.86
CA HIS A 39 2.13 6.72 5.17
C HIS A 39 3.09 6.25 4.05
N THR A 40 2.73 6.49 2.78
CA THR A 40 3.61 6.21 1.64
C THR A 40 4.94 6.98 1.74
N GLU A 41 4.90 8.26 2.12
CA GLU A 41 6.11 9.07 2.33
C GLU A 41 7.01 8.49 3.43
N VAL A 42 6.43 7.96 4.52
CA VAL A 42 7.16 7.26 5.57
C VAL A 42 7.81 5.98 5.02
N MET A 43 7.08 5.15 4.28
CA MET A 43 7.65 3.92 3.69
C MET A 43 8.82 4.24 2.76
N ILE A 44 8.70 5.30 1.94
CA ILE A 44 9.78 5.75 1.06
C ILE A 44 10.99 6.19 1.89
N ALA A 45 10.79 6.95 2.97
CA ALA A 45 11.86 7.38 3.85
C ALA A 45 12.55 6.20 4.58
N GLU A 46 11.82 5.11 4.83
CA GLU A 46 12.33 3.86 5.40
C GLU A 46 13.02 2.94 4.36
N GLY A 47 12.97 3.31 3.08
CA GLY A 47 13.71 2.63 2.01
C GLY A 47 12.86 1.73 1.11
N ALA A 48 11.52 1.84 1.15
CA ALA A 48 10.67 1.17 0.17
C ALA A 48 10.92 1.74 -1.24
N GLU A 49 11.25 0.84 -2.18
CA GLU A 49 11.40 1.16 -3.60
C GLU A 49 10.14 0.83 -4.40
N ILE A 50 9.28 -0.03 -3.84
CA ILE A 50 7.99 -0.43 -4.37
C ILE A 50 6.92 -0.16 -3.32
N ILE A 51 5.77 0.31 -3.77
CA ILE A 51 4.56 0.41 -2.94
C ILE A 51 3.49 -0.43 -3.61
N ASP A 52 2.97 -1.42 -2.89
CA ASP A 52 1.84 -2.26 -3.29
C ASP A 52 0.57 -1.71 -2.66
N ILE A 53 -0.35 -1.22 -3.50
CA ILE A 53 -1.58 -0.54 -3.06
C ILE A 53 -2.76 -1.48 -3.28
N GLY A 54 -3.39 -1.93 -2.19
CA GLY A 54 -4.54 -2.83 -2.22
C GLY A 54 -5.81 -2.16 -1.68
N ALA A 55 -6.86 -2.07 -2.49
CA ALA A 55 -8.18 -1.55 -2.08
C ALA A 55 -9.17 -2.66 -1.67
N GLU A 56 -8.78 -3.92 -1.84
CA GLU A 56 -9.57 -5.09 -1.44
C GLU A 56 -8.79 -5.94 -0.44
N SER A 57 -9.43 -6.33 0.65
CA SER A 57 -8.88 -7.25 1.63
C SER A 57 -8.99 -8.69 1.13
N THR A 58 -7.88 -9.43 1.11
CA THR A 58 -7.85 -10.87 0.80
C THR A 58 -7.82 -11.75 2.06
N ARG A 59 -8.16 -11.18 3.22
CA ARG A 59 -8.18 -11.90 4.50
C ARG A 59 -9.36 -12.88 4.55
N PRO A 60 -9.24 -14.02 5.27
CA PRO A 60 -10.37 -14.94 5.43
C PRO A 60 -11.61 -14.23 5.98
N GLY A 61 -12.73 -14.31 5.25
CA GLY A 61 -14.00 -13.70 5.65
C GLY A 61 -14.20 -12.25 5.21
N SER A 62 -13.31 -11.66 4.40
CA SER A 62 -13.57 -10.37 3.76
C SER A 62 -14.74 -10.46 2.78
N LEU A 63 -15.46 -9.36 2.63
CA LEU A 63 -16.48 -9.20 1.60
C LEU A 63 -15.82 -8.66 0.33
N PRO A 64 -16.21 -9.14 -0.86
CA PRO A 64 -15.69 -8.61 -2.12
C PRO A 64 -16.09 -7.14 -2.29
N VAL A 65 -15.21 -6.35 -2.88
CA VAL A 65 -15.51 -4.97 -3.27
C VAL A 65 -15.85 -4.91 -4.77
N PRO A 66 -16.82 -4.08 -5.20
CA PRO A 66 -17.06 -3.84 -6.62
C PRO A 66 -15.81 -3.28 -7.32
N ALA A 67 -15.54 -3.70 -8.55
CA ALA A 67 -14.43 -3.15 -9.34
C ALA A 67 -14.67 -1.68 -9.76
N GLU A 68 -15.94 -1.28 -9.80
CA GLU A 68 -16.38 0.08 -10.08
C GLU A 68 -16.74 0.76 -8.76
N ILE A 69 -15.83 1.59 -8.24
CA ILE A 69 -16.06 2.53 -7.13
C ILE A 69 -16.00 3.94 -7.71
#